data_AF-A0AAD0Q6J6-F1
#
_entry.id   AF-A0AAD0Q6J6-F1
#
_cell.length_a   1.000
_cell.length_b   1.000
_cell.length_c   1.000
_cell.angle_alpha   90.00
_cell.angle_beta   90.00
_cell.angle_gamma   90.00
#
_symmetry.space_group_name_H-M   'P 1'
#
loop_
_entity.id
_entity.type
_entity.pdbx_description
1 polymer ?
#
loop_
_entity_poly.entity_id
_entity_poly.type
_entity_poly.pdbx_seq_one_letter_code
_entity_poly.pdbx_strand_id
1 'polypeptide(L)'
;MSDTTGGTGGTGGTGRRAYEGRSITVTFEAGRCRHAAECVRGLPEVFDTARRPWIRPDAADAGRVAEVVRRCPSGALRYERAEEGEGRPSPPPTGAAAPG
;
A
#
# COMPACT_ATOMS: atom_id res chain seq x y z
N MET A 1 -19.03 42.39 11.79
CA MET A 1 -17.65 42.55 11.30
C MET A 1 -16.81 41.56 12.09
N SER A 2 -16.24 40.58 11.41
CA SER A 2 -15.18 39.62 11.83
C SER A 2 -15.48 38.77 13.08
N ASP A 3 -15.48 37.44 13.06
CA ASP A 3 -14.71 36.54 12.20
C ASP A 3 -15.40 35.17 12.07
N THR A 4 -15.18 34.57 10.91
CA THR A 4 -15.76 33.35 10.37
C THR A 4 -14.67 32.29 10.39
N THR A 5 -14.97 31.11 10.94
CA THR A 5 -14.44 29.80 10.52
C THR A 5 -12.97 29.42 10.74
N GLY A 6 -12.78 28.20 11.26
CA GLY A 6 -11.64 27.30 11.00
C GLY A 6 -11.28 26.49 12.25
N GLY A 7 -11.84 25.30 12.53
CA GLY A 7 -11.63 24.07 11.77
C GLY A 7 -10.14 23.72 11.78
N THR A 8 -9.64 22.76 12.57
CA THR A 8 -9.50 21.34 12.19
C THR A 8 -9.10 20.59 13.47
N GLY A 9 -9.91 19.67 14.00
CA GLY A 9 -10.02 18.31 13.47
C GLY A 9 -8.91 17.43 14.07
N GLY A 10 -9.21 16.75 15.19
CA GLY A 10 -8.24 15.94 15.92
C GLY A 10 -7.74 14.70 15.16
N THR A 11 -6.68 14.05 15.66
CA THR A 11 -6.43 12.64 15.39
C THR A 11 -5.65 12.02 16.55
N GLY A 12 -6.38 11.42 17.48
CA GLY A 12 -5.84 10.47 18.45
C GLY A 12 -5.40 9.18 17.75
N GLY A 13 -4.32 8.60 18.27
CA GLY A 13 -3.56 7.51 17.66
C GLY A 13 -4.36 6.30 17.18
N THR A 14 -4.23 6.00 15.89
CA THR A 14 -4.29 4.64 15.32
C THR A 14 -3.11 4.52 14.36
N GLY A 15 -1.95 4.20 14.93
CA GLY A 15 -0.64 4.44 14.33
C GLY A 15 -0.40 3.66 13.04
N ARG A 16 -0.46 4.38 11.92
CA ARG A 16 0.01 3.93 10.61
C ARG A 16 1.55 3.83 10.63
N ARG A 17 2.11 2.72 10.16
CA ARG A 17 3.56 2.46 10.10
C ARG A 17 4.02 2.37 8.65
N ALA A 18 5.02 3.16 8.28
CA ALA A 18 5.65 3.09 6.96
C ALA A 18 6.88 2.19 7.01
N TYR A 19 7.07 1.43 5.93
CA TYR A 19 8.21 0.56 5.67
C TYR A 19 8.78 1.02 4.34
N GLU A 20 9.89 1.75 4.41
CA GLU A 20 10.55 2.30 3.25
C GLU A 20 11.38 1.20 2.58
N GLY A 21 11.25 1.12 1.26
CA GLY A 21 12.14 0.35 0.41
C GLY A 21 12.69 1.24 -0.70
N ARG A 22 13.67 0.75 -1.44
CA ARG A 22 14.38 1.53 -2.47
C ARG A 22 13.45 1.99 -3.60
N SER A 23 12.56 1.11 -4.04
CA SER A 23 11.65 1.38 -5.17
C SER A 23 10.18 1.54 -4.76
N ILE A 24 9.84 1.18 -3.52
CA ILE A 24 8.47 1.20 -3.02
C ILE A 24 8.46 1.31 -1.50
N THR A 25 7.60 2.19 -0.99
CA THR A 25 7.28 2.33 0.42
C THR A 25 5.94 1.68 0.70
N VAL A 26 5.88 0.77 1.66
CA VAL A 26 4.65 0.09 2.07
C VAL A 26 4.20 0.66 3.40
N THR A 27 2.93 1.02 3.48
CA THR A 27 2.32 1.57 4.68
C THR A 27 1.29 0.60 5.23
N PHE A 28 1.36 0.33 6.53
CA PHE A 28 0.49 -0.57 7.26
C PHE A 28 -0.29 0.14 8.37
N GLU A 29 -1.60 -0.07 8.40
CA GLU A 29 -2.50 0.46 9.42
C GLU A 29 -3.11 -0.70 10.22
N ALA A 30 -2.54 -0.98 11.40
CA ALA A 30 -2.94 -2.11 12.23
C ALA A 30 -4.43 -2.09 12.59
N GLY A 31 -4.99 -0.91 12.84
CA GLY A 31 -6.42 -0.75 13.18
C GLY A 31 -7.39 -1.15 12.07
N ARG A 32 -6.95 -1.21 10.81
CA ARG A 32 -7.77 -1.66 9.66
C ARG A 32 -7.51 -3.11 9.29
N CYS A 33 -6.49 -3.76 9.85
CA CYS A 33 -6.12 -5.11 9.44
C CYS A 33 -7.12 -6.14 9.98
N ARG A 34 -7.85 -6.80 9.07
CA ARG A 34 -8.76 -7.92 9.41
C ARG A 34 -8.10 -9.31 9.37
N HIS A 35 -6.77 -9.36 9.31
CA HIS A 35 -5.98 -10.60 9.27
C HIS A 35 -6.39 -11.61 8.17
N ALA A 36 -6.74 -11.12 6.97
CA ALA A 36 -7.09 -11.97 5.82
C ALA A 36 -5.92 -12.84 5.30
N ALA A 37 -4.68 -12.52 5.70
CA ALA A 37 -3.45 -13.21 5.33
C ALA A 37 -3.10 -13.21 3.82
N GLU A 38 -3.79 -12.40 3.00
CA GLU A 38 -3.46 -12.20 1.58
C GLU A 38 -2.02 -11.73 1.36
N CYS A 39 -1.51 -10.86 2.24
CA CYS A 39 -0.15 -10.34 2.14
C CYS A 39 0.91 -11.41 2.41
N VAL A 40 0.79 -12.12 3.53
CA VAL A 40 1.75 -13.17 3.95
C VAL A 40 1.70 -14.39 3.04
N ARG A 41 0.53 -14.75 2.49
CA ARG A 41 0.39 -15.85 1.53
C ARG A 41 0.83 -15.46 0.12
N GLY A 42 0.59 -14.21 -0.28
CA GLY A 42 0.91 -13.71 -1.61
C GLY A 42 2.39 -13.41 -1.81
N LEU A 43 3.08 -12.92 -0.78
CA LEU A 43 4.50 -12.56 -0.87
C LEU A 43 5.22 -12.71 0.48
N PRO A 44 5.45 -13.95 0.96
CA PRO A 44 6.05 -14.22 2.28
C PRO A 44 7.49 -13.72 2.41
N GLU A 45 8.20 -13.50 1.30
CA GLU A 45 9.53 -12.88 1.30
C GLU A 45 9.50 -11.40 1.73
N VAL A 46 8.38 -10.72 1.50
CA VAL A 46 8.15 -9.32 1.87
C VAL A 46 7.36 -9.20 3.17
N PHE A 47 6.32 -10.01 3.35
CA PHE A 47 5.42 -9.97 4.52
C PHE A 47 5.63 -11.20 5.40
N ASP A 48 6.35 -11.03 6.50
CA ASP A 48 6.70 -12.10 7.43
C ASP A 48 6.50 -11.67 8.88
N THR A 49 5.38 -12.10 9.48
CA THR A 49 5.02 -11.78 10.85
C THR A 49 5.96 -12.36 11.91
N ALA A 50 6.82 -13.32 11.56
CA ALA A 50 7.81 -13.89 12.47
C ALA A 50 9.11 -13.06 12.53
N ARG A 51 9.29 -12.10 11.62
CA ARG A 51 10.50 -11.27 11.52
C ARG A 51 10.25 -9.83 11.95
N ARG A 52 11.34 -9.10 12.23
CA ARG A 52 11.33 -7.66 12.50
C ARG A 52 12.44 -6.95 11.70
N PRO A 53 12.11 -5.95 10.86
CA PRO A 53 10.75 -5.54 10.48
C PRO A 53 10.01 -6.66 9.73
N TRP A 54 8.70 -6.74 9.95
CA TRP A 54 7.85 -7.80 9.36
C TRP A 54 7.43 -7.49 7.92
N ILE A 55 7.62 -6.25 7.46
CA ILE A 55 7.46 -5.85 6.06
C ILE A 55 8.83 -5.41 5.54
N ARG A 56 9.29 -6.02 4.45
CA ARG A 56 10.54 -5.68 3.76
C ARG A 56 10.26 -5.44 2.28
N PRO A 57 9.89 -4.22 1.89
CA PRO A 57 9.49 -3.95 0.51
C PRO A 57 10.60 -4.24 -0.52
N ASP A 58 11.87 -4.15 -0.11
CA ASP A 58 13.05 -4.47 -0.93
C ASP A 58 13.28 -5.97 -1.19
N ALA A 59 12.53 -6.86 -0.55
CA ALA A 59 12.73 -8.30 -0.70
C ALA A 59 12.17 -8.84 -2.03
N ALA A 60 11.39 -8.03 -2.76
CA ALA A 60 10.81 -8.37 -4.05
C ALA A 60 10.66 -7.12 -4.93
N ASP A 61 10.31 -7.31 -6.21
CA ASP A 61 10.04 -6.20 -7.12
C ASP A 61 8.85 -5.34 -6.67
N ALA A 62 8.98 -4.02 -6.82
CA ALA A 62 7.91 -3.07 -6.51
C ALA A 62 6.58 -3.38 -7.23
N GLY A 63 6.64 -4.01 -8.40
CA GLY A 63 5.48 -4.53 -9.12
C GLY A 63 4.71 -5.59 -8.32
N ARG A 64 5.41 -6.61 -7.85
CA ARG A 64 4.83 -7.75 -7.10
C ARG A 64 4.34 -7.30 -5.73
N VAL A 65 5.10 -6.43 -5.05
CA VAL A 65 4.69 -5.83 -3.78
C VAL A 65 3.38 -5.06 -3.96
N ALA A 66 3.30 -4.18 -4.97
CA ALA A 66 2.09 -3.41 -5.27
C ALA A 66 0.89 -4.30 -5.61
N GLU A 67 1.09 -5.38 -6.36
CA GLU A 67 0.02 -6.35 -6.65
C GLU A 67 -0.55 -6.99 -5.38
N VAL A 68 0.32 -7.49 -4.50
CA VAL A 68 -0.13 -8.14 -3.25
C VAL A 68 -0.74 -7.14 -2.27
N VAL A 69 -0.22 -5.91 -2.20
CA VAL A 69 -0.83 -4.85 -1.40
C VAL A 69 -2.26 -4.54 -1.86
N ARG A 70 -2.51 -4.49 -3.18
CA ARG A 70 -3.86 -4.26 -3.75
C ARG A 70 -4.87 -5.35 -3.42
N ARG A 71 -4.42 -6.57 -3.10
CA ARG A 71 -5.30 -7.68 -2.68
C ARG A 71 -5.81 -7.53 -1.25
N CYS A 72 -5.30 -6.58 -0.47
CA CYS A 72 -5.75 -6.36 0.91
C CYS A 72 -7.21 -5.87 0.93
N PRO A 73 -8.19 -6.68 1.38
CA PRO A 73 -9.60 -6.33 1.27
C PRO A 73 -10.01 -5.21 2.24
N SER A 74 -9.24 -4.97 3.30
CA SER A 74 -9.53 -3.92 4.27
C SER A 74 -8.81 -2.60 4.02
N GLY A 75 -7.93 -2.54 3.00
CA GLY A 75 -7.10 -1.36 2.74
C GLY A 75 -6.11 -1.02 3.86
N ALA A 76 -5.79 -2.00 4.72
CA ALA A 76 -4.80 -1.85 5.79
C ALA A 76 -3.37 -1.72 5.25
N LEU A 77 -3.12 -2.23 4.05
CA LEU A 77 -1.87 -2.05 3.33
C LEU A 77 -2.06 -1.03 2.21
N ARG A 78 -1.12 -0.10 2.10
CA ARG A 78 -1.00 0.86 1.00
C ARG A 78 0.44 0.89 0.53
N TYR A 79 0.68 1.39 -0.68
CA TYR A 79 2.03 1.57 -1.18
C TYR A 79 2.17 2.90 -1.92
N GLU A 80 3.40 3.39 -1.94
CA GLU A 80 3.85 4.53 -2.73
C GLU A 80 5.10 4.09 -3.48
N ARG A 81 5.16 4.30 -4.78
CA ARG A 81 6.36 3.97 -5.56
C ARG A 81 7.33 5.15 -5.49
N ALA A 82 8.61 4.83 -5.36
CA ALA A 82 9.64 5.84 -5.59
C ALA A 82 9.67 6.09 -7.10
N GLU A 83 9.03 7.17 -7.53
CA GLU A 83 9.08 7.63 -8.92
C GLU A 83 10.51 8.13 -9.19
N GLU A 84 11.32 7.34 -9.88
CA GLU A 84 12.42 7.92 -10.65
C GLU A 84 11.80 8.59 -11.89
N GLY A 85 11.28 9.81 -11.72
CA GLY A 85 10.85 10.71 -12.80
C GLY A 85 9.90 10.13 -13.87
N GLU A 86 8.63 10.54 -13.80
CA GLU A 86 7.61 10.47 -14.86
C GLU A 86 6.83 9.15 -15.01
N GLY A 87 5.74 9.02 -14.25
CA GLY A 87 4.44 9.31 -14.85
C GLY A 87 4.04 8.41 -16.03
N ARG A 88 3.52 7.22 -15.75
CA ARG A 88 2.40 6.68 -16.54
C ARG A 88 1.50 5.77 -15.70
N PRO A 89 0.19 6.05 -15.63
CA PRO A 89 -0.76 5.05 -15.16
C PRO A 89 -0.68 3.83 -16.09
N SER A 90 -0.53 2.65 -15.49
CA SER A 90 -0.65 1.37 -16.21
C SER A 90 -1.98 1.40 -16.97
N PRO A 91 -1.99 1.19 -18.31
CA PRO A 91 -3.27 1.07 -19.01
C PRO A 91 -4.05 -0.09 -18.37
N PRO A 92 -5.39 -0.02 -18.28
CA PRO A 92 -6.19 -1.20 -17.96
C PRO A 92 -5.83 -2.29 -18.97
N PRO A 93 -5.86 -3.59 -18.61
CA PRO A 93 -5.70 -4.64 -19.60
C PRO A 93 -6.81 -4.43 -20.64
N THR A 94 -6.43 -4.00 -21.84
CA THR A 94 -7.35 -3.83 -22.95
C THR A 94 -7.89 -5.21 -23.29
N GLY A 95 -9.06 -5.54 -22.73
CA GLY A 95 -9.95 -6.58 -23.24
C GLY A 95 -10.57 -6.08 -24.53
N ALA A 96 -9.76 -5.89 -25.57
CA ALA A 96 -10.22 -5.81 -26.94
C ALA A 96 -10.58 -7.23 -27.37
N ALA A 97 -11.85 -7.60 -27.15
CA ALA A 97 -12.49 -8.65 -27.91
C ALA A 97 -13.11 -8.01 -29.16
N ALA A 98 -12.37 -8.02 -30.27
CA ALA A 98 -12.96 -8.20 -31.60
C ALA A 98 -13.04 -9.72 -31.85
N PRO A 99 -14.04 -10.30 -32.54
CA PRO A 99 -14.38 -10.02 -33.95
C PRO A 99 -15.91 -9.98 -34.24
N GLY A 100 -16.45 -9.56 -35.37
CA GLY A 100 -15.97 -9.09 -36.68
C GLY A 100 -17.18 -8.62 -37.50
#